data_AF-A0A8T5A0R5-F1
#
_entry.id   AF-A0A8T5A0R5-F1
#
_cell.length_a   1.000
_cell.length_b   1.000
_cell.length_c   1.000
_cell.angle_alpha   90.00
_cell.angle_beta   90.00
_cell.angle_gamma   90.00
#
_symmetry.space_group_name_H-M   'P 1'
#
loop_
_entity.id
_entity.type
_entity.pdbx_description
1 polymer ?
#
loop_
_entity_poly.entity_id
_entity_poly.type
_entity_poly.pdbx_seq_one_letter_code
_entity_poly.pdbx_strand_id
1 'polypeptide(L)'
;MTDKKEFLTLIFVYSGEFAERVIRNLINDPSFCKSCGLYCDSCKYGVYSYVRNIRAAIELPKPSDLPAFIDKPEEYMPKSVPKSDLCVASGLHKDLLLELPTHIRKAGVKGLIVPIEDFNEVPPGLRK
;
A
#
# COMPACT_ATOMS: atom_id res chain seq x y z
N MET A 1 18.80 -29.68 -2.49
CA MET A 1 18.60 -28.30 -2.01
C MET A 1 17.47 -27.72 -2.84
N THR A 2 16.24 -27.70 -2.31
CA THR A 2 15.08 -27.13 -3.00
C THR A 2 15.30 -25.64 -3.17
N ASP A 3 15.38 -25.17 -4.40
CA ASP A 3 15.22 -23.76 -4.75
C ASP A 3 13.97 -23.23 -4.06
N LYS A 4 14.14 -22.48 -2.98
CA LYS A 4 13.07 -21.67 -2.42
C LYS A 4 12.78 -20.64 -3.49
N LYS A 5 11.72 -20.86 -4.28
CA LYS A 5 11.16 -19.83 -5.15
C LYS A 5 10.84 -18.63 -4.27
N GLU A 6 11.72 -17.63 -4.24
CA GLU A 6 11.47 -16.37 -3.56
C GLU A 6 10.34 -15.69 -4.33
N PHE A 7 9.13 -15.76 -3.78
CA PHE A 7 8.01 -15.00 -4.28
C PHE A 7 8.20 -13.54 -3.86
N LEU A 8 7.94 -12.61 -4.78
CA LEU A 8 7.95 -11.19 -4.52
C LEU A 8 7.09 -10.86 -3.29
N THR A 9 7.66 -10.17 -2.32
CA THR A 9 7.01 -9.79 -1.06
C THR A 9 6.69 -8.30 -1.02
N LEU A 10 5.53 -7.97 -0.46
CA LEU A 10 4.95 -6.64 -0.45
C LEU A 10 4.61 -6.19 0.97
N ILE A 11 4.79 -4.91 1.26
CA ILE A 11 4.09 -4.23 2.34
C ILE A 11 3.22 -3.11 1.77
N PHE A 12 2.16 -2.80 2.49
CA PHE A 12 1.36 -1.60 2.27
C PHE A 12 1.55 -0.65 3.44
N VAL A 13 1.84 0.62 3.14
CA VAL A 13 1.77 1.71 4.12
C VAL A 13 0.76 2.70 3.59
N TYR A 14 -0.40 2.80 4.21
CA TYR A 14 -1.52 3.48 3.58
C TYR A 14 -2.31 4.32 4.57
N SER A 15 -3.18 5.16 4.05
CA SER A 15 -4.28 5.74 4.80
C SER A 15 -5.53 5.80 3.92
N GLY A 16 -6.70 5.64 4.54
CA GLY A 16 -7.98 5.71 3.85
C GLY A 16 -8.34 4.45 3.05
N GLU A 17 -9.53 4.49 2.43
CA GLU A 17 -10.23 3.30 1.94
C GLU A 17 -9.72 2.79 0.59
N PHE A 18 -9.04 3.64 -0.20
CA PHE A 18 -8.61 3.27 -1.55
C PHE A 18 -7.62 2.10 -1.52
N ALA A 19 -6.59 2.22 -0.66
CA ALA A 19 -5.58 1.18 -0.51
C ALA A 19 -6.17 -0.10 0.11
N GLU A 20 -7.07 0.02 1.08
CA GLU A 20 -7.80 -1.14 1.63
C GLU A 20 -8.51 -1.91 0.51
N ARG A 21 -9.18 -1.19 -0.40
CA ARG A 21 -9.84 -1.81 -1.56
C ARG A 21 -8.87 -2.51 -2.49
N VAL A 22 -7.67 -1.99 -2.70
CA VAL A 22 -6.62 -2.67 -3.47
C VAL A 22 -6.17 -3.94 -2.77
N ILE A 23 -5.85 -3.86 -1.47
CA ILE A 23 -5.36 -4.99 -0.66
C ILE A 23 -6.40 -6.11 -0.64
N ARG A 24 -7.66 -5.79 -0.34
CA ARG A 24 -8.77 -6.77 -0.26
C ARG A 24 -9.04 -7.42 -1.61
N ASN A 25 -8.83 -6.69 -2.72
CA ASN A 25 -8.83 -7.30 -4.04
C ASN A 25 -7.64 -8.25 -4.26
N LEU A 26 -6.42 -7.89 -3.85
CA LEU A 26 -5.24 -8.73 -4.06
C LEU A 26 -5.27 -10.04 -3.24
N ILE A 27 -5.73 -9.99 -1.99
CA ILE A 27 -5.89 -11.20 -1.17
C ILE A 27 -7.12 -12.02 -1.58
N ASN A 28 -7.97 -11.47 -2.45
CA ASN A 28 -9.22 -12.07 -2.90
C ASN A 28 -10.17 -12.34 -1.73
N ASP A 29 -10.40 -11.30 -0.92
CA ASP A 29 -11.28 -11.35 0.24
C ASP A 29 -12.71 -11.75 -0.19
N PRO A 30 -13.28 -12.84 0.35
CA PRO A 30 -14.62 -13.29 0.01
C PRO A 30 -15.66 -12.18 0.10
N SER A 31 -16.53 -12.11 -0.91
CA SER A 31 -17.62 -11.14 -1.02
C SER A 31 -17.20 -9.66 -1.13
N PHE A 32 -15.90 -9.36 -1.26
CA PHE A 32 -15.42 -7.98 -1.40
C PHE A 32 -15.63 -7.39 -2.80
N CYS A 33 -15.49 -8.21 -3.84
CA CYS A 33 -15.75 -7.77 -5.22
C CYS A 33 -17.23 -7.40 -5.40
N LYS A 34 -17.52 -6.19 -5.88
CA LYS A 34 -18.88 -5.69 -6.12
C LYS A 34 -19.23 -5.46 -7.59
N SER A 35 -18.33 -5.78 -8.52
CA SER A 35 -18.47 -5.44 -9.94
C SER A 35 -19.75 -5.99 -10.59
N CYS A 36 -20.15 -7.22 -10.27
CA CYS A 36 -21.34 -7.87 -10.84
C CYS A 36 -22.63 -7.62 -10.03
N GLY A 37 -22.53 -6.99 -8.85
CA GLY A 37 -23.67 -6.77 -7.96
C GLY A 37 -24.44 -8.05 -7.63
N LEU A 38 -25.75 -8.03 -7.87
CA LEU A 38 -26.66 -9.17 -7.65
C LEU A 38 -26.41 -10.35 -8.59
N TYR A 39 -25.73 -10.12 -9.72
CA TYR A 39 -25.42 -11.14 -10.73
C TYR A 39 -24.05 -11.79 -10.49
N CYS A 40 -23.55 -11.76 -9.26
CA CYS A 40 -22.25 -12.31 -8.92
C CYS A 40 -22.24 -13.84 -9.06
N ASP A 41 -21.37 -14.33 -9.94
CA ASP A 41 -21.11 -15.75 -10.21
C ASP A 41 -19.84 -16.26 -9.50
N SER A 42 -19.26 -15.46 -8.61
CA SER A 42 -18.04 -15.81 -7.86
C SER A 42 -16.79 -16.05 -8.73
N CYS A 43 -16.73 -15.47 -9.94
CA CYS A 43 -15.66 -15.70 -10.94
C CYS A 43 -14.22 -15.47 -10.45
N LYS A 44 -14.02 -14.67 -9.40
CA LYS A 44 -12.69 -14.36 -8.87
C LYS A 44 -12.20 -15.38 -7.85
N TYR A 45 -13.09 -16.03 -7.10
CA TYR A 45 -12.70 -16.84 -5.93
C TYR A 45 -12.06 -18.16 -6.36
N GLY A 46 -10.94 -18.53 -5.71
CA GLY A 46 -10.16 -19.72 -6.07
C GLY A 46 -9.24 -19.55 -7.28
N VAL A 47 -9.30 -18.42 -8.01
CA VAL A 47 -8.42 -18.17 -9.16
C VAL A 47 -7.03 -17.67 -8.72
N TYR A 48 -6.98 -16.79 -7.73
CA TYR A 48 -5.74 -16.27 -7.16
C TYR A 48 -5.92 -15.82 -5.71
N SER A 49 -4.82 -15.74 -4.99
CA SER A 49 -4.72 -14.96 -3.74
C SER A 49 -3.25 -14.62 -3.50
N TYR A 50 -2.98 -13.35 -3.23
CA TYR A 50 -1.64 -12.86 -2.91
C TYR A 50 -1.41 -12.68 -1.40
N VAL A 51 -2.26 -13.29 -0.56
CA VAL A 51 -2.14 -13.19 0.90
C VAL A 51 -0.77 -13.60 1.42
N ARG A 52 -0.10 -14.57 0.77
CA ARG A 52 1.25 -15.02 1.14
C ARG A 52 2.36 -14.06 0.72
N ASN A 53 2.10 -13.18 -0.24
CA ASN A 53 3.04 -12.18 -0.73
C ASN A 53 3.02 -10.93 0.15
N ILE A 54 1.87 -10.60 0.75
CA ILE A 54 1.70 -9.38 1.55
C ILE A 54 2.12 -9.66 2.99
N ARG A 55 3.21 -9.03 3.44
CA ARG A 55 3.81 -9.21 4.77
C ARG A 55 3.21 -8.31 5.83
N ALA A 56 2.73 -7.13 5.44
CA ALA A 56 2.04 -6.20 6.33
C ALA A 56 1.17 -5.23 5.53
N ALA A 57 0.09 -4.79 6.17
CA ALA A 57 -0.70 -3.63 5.79
C ALA A 57 -0.72 -2.71 7.01
N ILE A 58 -0.10 -1.54 6.89
CA ILE A 58 0.13 -0.60 7.98
C ILE A 58 -0.65 0.66 7.67
N GLU A 59 -1.68 0.93 8.47
CA GLU A 59 -2.47 2.14 8.36
C GLU A 59 -1.84 3.28 9.17
N LEU A 60 -1.67 4.44 8.55
CA LEU A 60 -1.25 5.69 9.19
C LEU A 60 -2.45 6.63 9.36
N PRO A 61 -2.34 7.71 10.16
CA PRO A 61 -3.43 8.67 10.29
C PRO A 61 -3.81 9.31 8.95
N LYS A 62 -5.08 9.67 8.81
CA LYS A 62 -5.59 10.28 7.58
C LYS A 62 -4.99 11.68 7.39
N PRO A 63 -4.70 12.10 6.15
CA PRO A 63 -4.26 13.47 5.87
C PRO A 63 -5.21 14.54 6.43
N SER A 64 -6.51 14.26 6.50
CA SER A 64 -7.53 15.16 7.06
C SER A 64 -7.39 15.41 8.56
N ASP A 65 -6.74 14.49 9.27
CA ASP A 65 -6.63 14.49 10.72
C ASP A 65 -5.27 15.06 11.16
N LEU A 66 -4.42 15.44 10.21
CA LEU A 66 -3.07 15.94 10.40
C LEU A 66 -2.99 17.43 10.03
N PRO A 67 -2.06 18.19 10.65
CA PRO A 67 -1.80 19.55 10.23
C PRO A 67 -1.26 19.58 8.79
N ALA A 68 -1.43 20.71 8.10
CA ALA A 68 -0.94 20.89 6.73
C ALA A 68 0.58 20.70 6.57
N PHE A 69 1.33 20.94 7.65
CA PHE A 69 2.76 20.69 7.76
C PHE A 69 3.06 19.97 9.06
N ILE A 70 3.86 18.91 8.99
CA ILE A 70 4.26 18.09 10.12
C ILE A 70 5.73 18.37 10.43
N ASP A 71 6.00 18.92 11.62
CA ASP A 71 7.36 19.24 12.05
C ASP A 71 8.22 17.98 12.29
N LYS A 72 7.59 16.88 12.71
CA LYS A 72 8.25 15.61 13.07
C LYS A 72 7.56 14.39 12.46
N PRO A 73 7.65 14.20 11.13
CA PRO A 73 6.97 13.09 10.45
C PRO A 73 7.45 11.71 10.91
N GLU A 74 8.66 11.59 11.46
CA GLU A 74 9.23 10.37 12.00
C GLU A 74 8.45 9.80 13.20
N GLU A 75 7.75 10.65 13.96
CA GLU A 75 6.97 10.22 15.13
C GLU A 75 5.73 9.39 14.72
N TYR A 76 5.29 9.51 13.46
CA TYR A 76 4.16 8.78 12.89
C TYR A 76 4.57 7.46 12.22
N MET A 77 5.87 7.23 12.02
CA MET A 77 6.34 6.08 11.27
C MET A 77 6.14 4.78 12.04
N PRO A 78 5.87 3.65 11.35
CA PRO A 78 5.71 2.38 12.01
C PRO A 78 6.99 1.99 12.76
N LYS A 79 6.83 1.59 14.03
CA LYS A 79 7.94 1.16 14.90
C LYS A 79 8.75 -0.02 14.32
N SER A 80 8.09 -0.87 13.55
CA SER A 80 8.71 -2.01 12.88
C SER A 80 8.06 -2.25 11.53
N VAL A 81 8.89 -2.47 10.51
CA VAL A 81 8.46 -2.85 9.16
C VAL A 81 9.11 -4.18 8.83
N PRO A 82 8.34 -5.21 8.40
CA PRO A 82 8.94 -6.48 8.02
C PRO A 82 9.74 -6.34 6.73
N LYS A 83 10.90 -7.00 6.67
CA LYS A 83 11.71 -7.09 5.45
C LYS A 83 10.86 -7.64 4.30
N SER A 84 10.80 -6.89 3.21
CA SER A 84 10.01 -7.20 2.01
C SER A 84 10.69 -6.65 0.76
N ASP A 85 10.26 -7.03 -0.44
CA ASP A 85 10.86 -6.53 -1.67
C ASP A 85 10.33 -5.14 -2.03
N LEU A 86 9.02 -4.92 -1.93
CA LEU A 86 8.36 -3.69 -2.35
C LEU A 86 7.46 -3.12 -1.25
N CYS A 87 7.39 -1.80 -1.18
CA CYS A 87 6.37 -1.05 -0.44
C CYS A 87 5.42 -0.38 -1.44
N VAL A 88 4.12 -0.50 -1.21
CA VAL A 88 3.11 0.31 -1.88
C VAL A 88 2.60 1.34 -0.88
N ALA A 89 2.75 2.61 -1.20
CA ALA A 89 2.28 3.71 -0.37
C ALA A 89 1.10 4.43 -1.03
N SER A 90 0.02 4.69 -0.30
CA SER A 90 -1.20 5.30 -0.88
C SER A 90 -2.02 6.03 0.19
N GLY A 91 -2.59 7.19 -0.15
CA GLY A 91 -3.43 8.00 0.72
C GLY A 91 -2.70 8.65 1.89
N LEU A 92 -1.37 8.79 1.80
CA LEU A 92 -0.54 9.34 2.87
C LEU A 92 -0.50 10.86 2.83
N HIS A 93 -0.35 11.48 4.00
CA HIS A 93 0.02 12.90 4.09
C HIS A 93 1.39 13.11 3.43
N LYS A 94 1.59 14.24 2.75
CA LYS A 94 2.80 14.53 1.95
C LYS A 94 4.09 14.39 2.76
N ASP A 95 4.10 14.96 3.96
CA ASP A 95 5.27 14.89 4.83
C ASP A 95 5.56 13.46 5.31
N LEU A 96 4.52 12.65 5.54
CA LEU A 96 4.69 11.23 5.88
C LEU A 96 5.21 10.43 4.69
N LEU A 97 4.72 10.73 3.48
CA LEU A 97 5.19 10.13 2.24
C LEU A 97 6.67 10.45 1.97
N LEU A 98 7.10 11.68 2.27
CA LEU A 98 8.50 12.10 2.14
C LEU A 98 9.42 11.44 3.17
N GLU A 99 8.93 11.17 4.38
CA GLU A 99 9.70 10.48 5.43
C GLU A 99 9.79 8.95 5.23
N LEU A 100 8.75 8.35 4.65
CA LEU A 100 8.61 6.90 4.48
C LEU A 100 9.84 6.20 3.85
N PRO A 101 10.47 6.70 2.76
CA PRO A 101 11.65 6.07 2.15
C PRO A 101 12.80 5.84 3.12
N THR A 102 12.99 6.73 4.10
CA THR A 102 14.05 6.59 5.10
C THR A 102 13.80 5.40 6.02
N HIS A 103 12.54 5.17 6.38
CA HIS A 103 12.11 4.10 7.27
C HIS A 103 12.11 2.73 6.60
N ILE A 104 11.52 2.61 5.42
CA ILE A 104 11.43 1.32 4.72
C ILE A 104 12.80 0.83 4.22
N ARG A 105 13.70 1.75 3.87
CA ARG A 105 15.09 1.41 3.50
C ARG A 105 15.84 0.77 4.65
N LYS A 106 15.70 1.29 5.88
CA LYS A 106 16.29 0.70 7.09
C LYS A 106 15.77 -0.71 7.36
N ALA A 107 14.51 -0.99 6.99
CA ALA A 107 13.90 -2.32 7.09
C ALA A 107 14.30 -3.30 5.96
N GLY A 108 15.10 -2.85 4.99
CA GLY A 108 15.57 -3.68 3.87
C GLY A 108 14.57 -3.81 2.71
N VAL A 109 13.63 -2.86 2.58
CA VAL A 109 12.74 -2.78 1.41
C VAL A 109 13.51 -2.30 0.18
N LYS A 110 13.31 -2.96 -0.96
CA LYS A 110 14.11 -2.76 -2.19
C LYS A 110 13.49 -1.73 -3.14
N GLY A 111 12.18 -1.48 -3.06
CA GLY A 111 11.51 -0.50 -3.91
C GLY A 111 10.23 0.08 -3.29
N LEU A 112 9.84 1.25 -3.78
CA LEU A 112 8.65 1.97 -3.36
C LEU A 112 7.78 2.30 -4.59
N ILE A 113 6.50 1.98 -4.52
CA ILE A 113 5.49 2.33 -5.51
C ILE A 113 4.54 3.34 -4.86
N VAL A 114 4.38 4.49 -5.51
CA VAL A 114 3.45 5.55 -5.10
C VAL A 114 2.55 5.87 -6.30
N PRO A 115 1.24 5.59 -6.22
CA PRO A 115 0.31 5.98 -7.26
C PRO A 115 0.14 7.51 -7.28
N ILE A 116 -0.18 8.06 -8.46
CA ILE A 116 -0.57 9.46 -8.57
C ILE A 116 -2.02 9.57 -8.09
N GLU A 117 -2.23 10.25 -6.97
CA GLU A 117 -3.55 10.41 -6.35
C GLU A 117 -4.15 11.80 -6.60
N ASP A 118 -3.31 12.83 -6.75
CA ASP A 118 -3.70 14.14 -7.26
C ASP A 118 -2.74 14.55 -8.39
N PHE A 119 -3.28 14.74 -9.60
CA PHE A 119 -2.50 15.15 -10.76
C PHE A 119 -1.92 16.55 -10.60
N ASN A 120 -2.44 17.40 -9.71
CA ASN A 120 -1.83 18.70 -9.44
C ASN A 120 -0.48 18.57 -8.74
N GLU A 121 -0.24 17.45 -8.04
CA GLU A 121 0.97 17.18 -7.26
C GLU A 121 2.13 16.63 -8.09
N VAL A 122 1.90 16.33 -9.37
CA VAL A 122 2.94 15.87 -10.29
C VAL A 122 3.37 16.97 -11.27
N PRO A 123 4.58 16.85 -11.88
CA PRO A 123 5.05 17.77 -12.91
C PRO A 123 4.05 17.92 -14.06
N PRO A 124 4.00 19.08 -14.76
CA PRO A 124 3.04 19.34 -15.83
C PRO A 124 2.93 18.25 -16.89
N GLY A 125 4.05 17.59 -17.26
CA GLY A 125 4.06 16.51 -18.25
C GLY A 125 3.36 15.21 -17.83
N LEU A 126 2.99 15.07 -16.55
CA LEU A 126 2.25 13.94 -16.01
C LEU A 126 0.80 14.29 -15.63
N ARG A 127 0.40 15.56 -15.76
CA ARG A 127 -0.99 16.00 -15.53
C ARG A 127 -1.84 15.57 -16.71
N LYS A 128 -2.78 14.64 -16.50
CA LYS A 128 -3.74 14.18 -17.52
C LYS A 128 -5.16 14.53 -17.10
#